data_AF-A0A2W5E9Y4-F1
#
_entry.id   AF-A0A2W5E9Y4-F1
#
_cell.length_a   1.000
_cell.length_b   1.000
_cell.length_c   1.000
_cell.angle_alpha   90.00
_cell.angle_beta   90.00
_cell.angle_gamma   90.00
#
_symmetry.space_group_name_H-M   'P 1'
#
loop_
_entity.id
_entity.type
_entity.pdbx_description
1 polymer ?
#
loop_
_entity_poly.entity_id
_entity_poly.type
_entity_poly.pdbx_seq_one_letter_code
_entity_poly.pdbx_strand_id
1 'polypeptide(L)' 'MTIEIYEATLKHDTGTTMLRVFSLSGKQGAIQQITTTEGCPECAIVDIVKIDNDTKQQNMKAKT' A
#
# COMPACT_ATOMS: atom_id res chain seq x y z
N MET A 1 9.84 7.20 15.46
CA MET A 1 9.17 7.19 14.15
C MET A 1 8.69 5.78 13.89
N THR A 2 7.43 5.59 13.57
CA THR A 2 6.86 4.27 13.28
C THR A 2 6.78 4.12 11.77
N ILE A 3 7.41 3.07 11.22
CA ILE A 3 7.25 2.73 9.80
C ILE A 3 5.95 1.96 9.68
N GLU A 4 4.99 2.51 8.95
CA GLU A 4 3.72 1.86 8.66
C GLU A 4 3.73 1.34 7.24
N ILE A 5 3.20 0.13 7.04
CA ILE A 5 3.12 -0.51 5.73
C ILE A 5 1.66 -0.45 5.29
N TYR A 6 1.43 -0.04 4.05
CA TYR A 6 0.12 -0.01 3.42
C TYR A 6 0.12 -0.89 2.17
N GLU A 7 -0.98 -1.60 1.94
CA GLU A 7 -1.28 -2.22 0.66
C GLU A 7 -2.34 -1.36 -0.04
N ALA A 8 -2.02 -0.88 -1.25
CA ALA A 8 -2.89 -0.03 -2.03
C ALA A 8 -3.27 -0.73 -3.33
N THR A 9 -4.55 -0.69 -3.67
CA THR A 9 -5.05 -1.15 -4.97
C THR A 9 -5.27 0.07 -5.84
N LEU A 10 -4.66 0.05 -7.02
CA LEU A 10 -4.75 1.09 -8.03
C LEU A 10 -5.51 0.58 -9.24
N LYS A 11 -6.39 1.43 -9.79
CA LYS A 11 -7.10 1.16 -11.04
C LYS A 11 -6.64 2.17 -12.09
N HIS A 12 -5.98 1.66 -13.11
CA HIS A 12 -5.62 2.37 -14.33
C HIS A 12 -6.50 1.89 -15.49
N ASP A 13 -6.49 2.62 -16.60
CA ASP A 13 -7.26 2.26 -17.79
C ASP A 13 -6.84 0.88 -18.35
N THR A 14 -5.57 0.51 -18.16
CA THR A 14 -4.99 -0.76 -18.61
C THR A 14 -5.21 -1.93 -17.65
N GLY A 15 -5.77 -1.69 -16.46
CA GLY A 15 -6.03 -2.74 -15.47
C GLY A 15 -5.82 -2.29 -14.02
N THR A 16 -5.83 -3.28 -13.13
CA THR A 16 -5.67 -3.07 -11.69
C THR A 16 -4.29 -3.55 -11.25
N THR A 17 -3.60 -2.77 -10.41
CA THR A 17 -2.33 -3.16 -9.78
C THR A 17 -2.40 -3.02 -8.26
N MET A 18 -1.59 -3.79 -7.55
CA MET A 18 -1.46 -3.72 -6.10
C MET A 18 -0.04 -3.31 -5.73
N LEU A 19 0.09 -2.30 -4.88
CA LEU A 19 1.38 -1.78 -4.42
C LEU A 19 1.49 -1.90 -2.90
N ARG A 20 2.73 -2.12 -2.43
CA ARG A 20 3.07 -1.99 -1.01
C ARG A 20 3.90 -0.74 -0.80
N VAL A 21 3.47 0.07 0.17
CA VAL A 21 4.02 1.40 0.41
C VAL A 21 4.39 1.55 1.87
N PHE A 22 5.61 2.03 2.11
CA PHE A 22 6.14 2.28 3.45
C PHE A 22 6.04 3.76 3.75
N SER A 23 5.24 4.12 4.77
CA SER A 23 5.01 5.51 5.15
C SER A 23 5.51 5.79 6.57
N LEU A 24 6.18 6.92 6.73
CA LEU A 24 6.55 7.49 8.02
C LEU A 24 5.52 8.51 8.54
N SER A 25 4.50 8.80 7.72
CA SER A 25 3.49 9.84 7.96
C SER A 25 2.07 9.29 7.83
N GLY A 26 1.92 7.99 8.05
CA GLY A 26 0.66 7.26 7.93
C GLY A 26 0.03 7.29 6.55
N LYS A 27 -1.29 7.10 6.50
CA LYS A 27 -2.05 6.86 5.27
C LYS A 27 -1.89 8.00 4.24
N GLN A 28 -1.91 9.26 4.69
CA GLN A 28 -1.72 10.41 3.80
C GLN A 28 -0.32 10.43 3.16
N GLY A 29 0.73 10.12 3.94
CA GLY A 29 2.07 9.97 3.38
C GLY A 29 2.18 8.83 2.36
N ALA A 30 1.46 7.73 2.58
CA ALA A 30 1.42 6.61 1.63
C ALA A 30 0.72 7.03 0.32
N ILE A 31 -0.41 7.73 0.40
CA ILE A 31 -1.13 8.27 -0.77
C ILE A 31 -0.23 9.21 -1.56
N GLN A 32 0.44 10.15 -0.90
CA GLN A 32 1.34 11.08 -1.57
C GLN A 32 2.51 10.40 -2.27
N GLN A 33 3.09 9.35 -1.67
CA GLN A 33 4.13 8.54 -2.32
C GLN A 33 3.59 7.82 -3.56
N ILE A 34 2.40 7.22 -3.48
CA ILE A 34 1.76 6.52 -4.60
C ILE A 34 1.53 7.47 -5.75
N THR A 35 0.85 8.60 -5.52
CA THR A 35 0.50 9.54 -6.59
C THR A 35 1.74 10.18 -7.21
N THR A 36 2.78 10.44 -6.42
CA THR A 36 4.06 10.97 -6.92
C THR A 36 4.82 9.94 -7.76
N THR A 37 4.86 8.67 -7.32
CA THR A 37 5.68 7.62 -7.97
C THR A 37 5.00 7.07 -9.22
N GLU A 38 3.72 6.77 -9.13
CA GLU A 38 2.94 6.20 -10.24
C GLU A 38 2.42 7.27 -11.20
N GLY A 39 2.52 8.56 -10.84
CA GLY A 39 2.03 9.67 -11.64
C GLY A 39 0.51 9.64 -11.82
N CYS A 40 -0.23 9.05 -10.87
CA CYS A 40 -1.67 8.88 -10.95
C CYS A 40 -2.40 9.81 -9.96
N PRO A 41 -3.64 10.23 -10.28
CA PRO A 41 -4.46 10.97 -9.33
C PRO A 41 -4.86 10.08 -8.15
N GLU A 42 -5.21 10.69 -7.00
CA GLU A 42 -5.67 9.94 -5.82
C GLU A 42 -6.91 9.09 -6.10
N CYS A 43 -7.76 9.51 -7.05
CA CYS A 43 -8.94 8.74 -7.45
C CYS A 43 -8.60 7.40 -8.13
N ALA A 44 -7.36 7.20 -8.58
CA ALA A 44 -6.90 5.91 -9.07
C ALA A 44 -6.70 4.90 -7.92
N ILE A 45 -6.51 5.36 -6.68
CA ILE A 45 -6.39 4.51 -5.50
C ILE A 45 -7.79 4.09 -5.07
N VAL A 46 -8.17 2.87 -5.42
CA VAL A 46 -9.52 2.33 -5.12
C VAL A 46 -9.61 1.74 -3.72
N ASP A 47 -8.48 1.27 -3.17
CA ASP A 47 -8.40 0.80 -1.79
C ASP A 47 -7.00 1.05 -1.22
N ILE A 48 -6.93 1.27 0.08
CA ILE A 48 -5.66 1.35 0.81
C ILE A 48 -5.86 0.92 2.27
N VAL A 49 -5.23 -0.20 2.61
CA VAL A 49 -5.32 -0.86 3.91
C VAL A 49 -3.96 -0.84 4.61
N LYS A 50 -3.97 -0.54 5.90
CA LYS A 50 -2.77 -0.68 6.73
C LYS A 50 -2.51 -2.17 6.94
N ILE A 51 -1.26 -2.58 6.75
CA ILE A 51 -0.83 -3.92 7.09
C ILE A 51 -0.24 -3.91 8.48
N ASP A 52 -0.95 -4.48 9.45
CA ASP A 52 -0.42 -4.72 10.77
C ASP A 52 0.56 -5.90 10.74
N ASN A 53 1.72 -5.73 11.39
CA ASN A 53 2.82 -6.68 11.34
C ASN A 53 2.47 -8.05 11.98
N ASP A 54 1.43 -8.11 12.84
CA ASP A 54 0.95 -9.35 13.45
C ASP A 54 0.41 -10.37 12.44
N THR A 55 -0.21 -9.91 11.34
CA THR A 55 -0.78 -10.81 10.33
C THR A 55 0.29 -11.41 9.39
N LYS A 56 1.50 -10.85 9.38
CA LYS A 56 2.59 -11.28 8.48
C LYS A 56 3.37 -12.50 8.98
N GLN A 57 3.42 -12.75 10.31
CA GLN A 57 4.16 -13.91 10.83
C GLN A 57 3.46 -15.26 10.56
N GLN A 58 2.14 -15.27 10.34
CA GLN A 58 1.40 -16.51 10.11
C GLN A 58 1.52 -17.05 8.67
N ASN A 59 1.68 -16.17 7.67
CA ASN A 59 1.71 -16.61 6.26
C ASN A 59 3.10 -16.99 5.75
N MET A 60 4.18 -16.67 6.48
CA MET A 60 5.55 -17.13 6.17
C MET A 60 5.88 -18.48 6.81
N LYS A 61 5.24 -18.83 7.94
CA LYS A 61 5.42 -20.14 8.59
C LYS A 61 4.60 -21.28 7.98
N ALA A 62 3.54 -20.98 7.22
CA ALA A 62 2.71 -21.99 6.56
C ALA A 62 3.29 -22.50 5.22
N LYS A 63 4.48 -22.05 4.83
CA LYS A 63 5.14 -22.41 3.56
C LYS A 63 6.52 -23.07 3.73
N THR A 64 6.88 -23.49 4.95
CA THR A 64 8.11 -24.27 5.21
C THR A 64 7.76 -25.71 5.56
#